data_AF-A0A1I0S0C9-F1
#
_entry.id   AF-A0A1I0S0C9-F1
#
_cell.length_a   1.000
_cell.length_b   1.000
_cell.length_c   1.000
_cell.angle_alpha   90.00
_cell.angle_beta   90.00
_cell.angle_gamma   90.00
#
_symmetry.space_group_name_H-M   'P 1'
#
loop_
_entity.id
_entity.type
_entity.pdbx_description
1 polymer ?
#
loop_
_entity_poly.entity_id
_entity_poly.type
_entity_poly.pdbx_seq_one_letter_code
_entity_poly.pdbx_strand_id
1 'polypeptide(L)'
;MTSETFILYGDVNVEFTITELADGSLQFDLKVLDDTGSIGDLNAFFFDLADDSLTHGMTITGSDVTDTVLKVDGVTKVDNYTNMNGEVIKELGKFDAGVQFGTQGIGQDDIRETSFILSHNTANLSLQDLSMQDIGVRLTSVGAEGGSRDGSLKIGGEVPDFPDGPVEPVNVAIDDTMTVSEVETFNPPFVPFDYLSDFAESILENDQTDEFIYAGDVTAVNGDANAIGDIVLGSNGGAIKIFADGTVDFSAASSEFGPSDFAYLNDGETAQTAFEYTIEGGSTATLTVTVTGISDGGGGPIDDGGPIDFG
;
A
#
# COMPACT_ATOMS: atom_id res chain seq x y z
N MET A 1 11.08 2.75 12.99
CA MET A 1 11.23 4.22 13.02
C MET A 1 11.10 4.66 11.59
N THR A 2 9.97 5.26 11.28
CA THR A 2 9.67 5.86 9.97
C THR A 2 10.17 7.30 10.04
N SER A 3 10.72 7.82 8.94
CA SER A 3 11.24 9.19 8.90
C SER A 3 10.92 9.80 7.55
N GLU A 4 10.51 11.06 7.56
CA GLU A 4 10.25 11.85 6.36
C GLU A 4 11.08 13.13 6.39
N THR A 5 11.59 13.53 5.23
CA THR A 5 12.42 14.73 5.06
C THR A 5 11.85 15.60 3.96
N PHE A 6 11.67 16.88 4.23
CA PHE A 6 11.17 17.86 3.27
C PHE A 6 11.75 19.25 3.52
N ILE A 7 11.58 20.16 2.55
CA ILE A 7 12.09 21.52 2.62
C ILE A 7 10.92 22.50 2.61
N LEU A 8 10.89 23.38 3.62
CA LEU A 8 10.08 24.58 3.60
C LEU A 8 10.83 25.68 2.84
N TYR A 9 10.33 26.03 1.66
CA TYR A 9 10.98 27.00 0.77
C TYR A 9 10.65 28.45 1.14
N GLY A 10 11.63 29.34 0.97
CA GLY A 10 11.47 30.78 1.15
C GLY A 10 12.73 31.56 0.76
N ASP A 11 12.87 32.80 1.24
CA ASP A 11 14.13 33.57 1.06
C ASP A 11 15.32 32.89 1.78
N VAL A 12 15.03 32.04 2.76
CA VAL A 12 15.95 31.11 3.42
C VAL A 12 15.25 29.76 3.52
N ASN A 13 15.81 28.70 2.96
CA ASN A 13 15.20 27.37 3.02
C ASN A 13 15.48 26.69 4.36
N VAL A 14 14.51 25.94 4.87
CA VAL A 14 14.64 25.13 6.09
C VAL A 14 14.26 23.69 5.76
N GLU A 15 15.21 22.77 5.92
CA GLU A 15 14.99 21.34 5.85
C GLU A 15 14.45 20.83 7.19
N PHE A 16 13.43 19.99 7.12
CA PHE A 16 12.84 19.28 8.23
C PHE A 16 13.10 17.80 8.05
N THR A 17 13.46 17.12 9.13
CA THR A 17 13.38 15.66 9.23
C THR A 17 12.52 15.33 10.44
N ILE A 18 11.45 14.58 10.24
CA ILE A 18 10.53 14.15 11.30
C ILE A 18 10.61 12.64 11.41
N THR A 19 10.92 12.13 12.60
CA THR A 19 11.10 10.69 12.86
C THR A 19 10.12 10.20 13.92
N GLU A 20 9.40 9.12 13.62
CA GLU A 20 8.62 8.36 14.61
C GLU A 20 9.54 7.49 15.46
N LEU A 21 9.59 7.78 16.76
CA LEU A 21 10.39 7.05 17.73
C LEU A 21 9.63 5.84 18.28
N ALA A 22 10.39 4.84 18.74
CA ALA A 22 9.83 3.58 19.24
C ALA A 22 8.97 3.74 20.51
N ASP A 23 9.08 4.87 21.21
CA ASP A 23 8.29 5.20 22.39
C ASP A 23 6.99 5.96 22.06
N GLY A 24 6.69 6.16 20.77
CA GLY A 24 5.50 6.87 20.30
C GLY A 24 5.64 8.39 20.30
N SER A 25 6.84 8.94 20.51
CA SER A 25 7.11 10.37 20.32
C SER A 25 7.61 10.68 18.90
N LEU A 26 7.56 11.96 18.51
CA LEU A 26 8.15 12.45 17.27
C LEU A 26 9.42 13.25 17.59
N GLN A 27 10.51 12.95 16.89
CA GLN A 27 11.69 13.79 16.83
C GLN A 27 11.61 14.71 15.62
N PHE A 28 11.83 15.99 15.83
CA PHE A 28 11.95 17.01 14.80
C PHE A 28 13.40 17.48 14.74
N ASP A 29 14.03 17.37 13.59
CA ASP A 29 15.32 17.97 13.29
C ASP A 29 15.12 19.06 12.23
N LEU A 30 15.49 20.30 12.58
CA LEU A 30 15.36 21.46 11.71
C LEU A 30 16.75 21.93 11.32
N LYS A 31 16.94 22.21 10.03
CA LYS A 31 18.21 22.69 9.48
C LYS A 31 17.99 23.82 8.50
N VAL A 32 18.63 24.95 8.75
CA VAL A 32 18.61 26.08 7.82
C VAL A 32 19.68 25.89 6.76
N LEU A 33 19.26 25.84 5.51
CA LEU A 33 20.13 25.68 4.35
C LEU A 33 20.78 27.02 3.95
N ASP A 34 21.88 26.94 3.21
CA ASP A 34 22.67 28.06 2.68
C ASP A 34 22.55 28.20 1.15
N ASP A 35 21.59 27.49 0.56
CA ASP A 35 21.39 27.32 -0.89
C ASP A 35 20.73 28.54 -1.57
N THR A 36 20.13 29.46 -0.80
CA THR A 36 19.54 30.70 -1.31
C THR A 36 20.53 31.88 -1.33
N GLY A 37 21.72 31.70 -0.75
CA GLY A 37 22.68 32.79 -0.50
C GLY A 37 22.33 33.66 0.71
N SER A 38 21.24 33.38 1.42
CA SER A 38 20.91 33.97 2.72
C SER A 38 20.73 32.87 3.76
N ILE A 39 21.12 33.20 4.99
CA ILE A 39 20.96 32.35 6.17
C ILE A 39 20.26 33.15 7.26
N GLY A 40 19.65 32.49 8.25
CA GLY A 40 18.99 33.11 9.40
C GLY A 40 18.99 32.24 10.65
N ASP A 41 19.10 32.86 11.80
CA ASP A 41 19.01 32.23 13.12
C ASP A 41 17.59 31.67 13.38
N LEU A 42 17.49 30.37 13.67
CA LEU A 42 16.22 29.71 14.02
C LEU A 42 15.70 30.21 15.35
N ASN A 43 14.58 30.93 15.33
CA ASN A 43 14.00 31.50 16.54
C ASN A 43 12.71 30.80 16.98
N ALA A 44 11.90 30.30 16.05
CA ALA A 44 10.75 29.47 16.40
C ALA A 44 10.20 28.64 15.25
N PHE A 45 9.53 27.55 15.61
CA PHE A 45 8.71 26.70 14.74
C PHE A 45 7.25 26.72 15.24
N PHE A 46 6.30 26.77 14.31
CA PHE A 46 4.87 26.74 14.55
C PHE A 46 4.26 25.67 13.66
N PHE A 47 3.26 24.95 14.16
CA PHE A 47 2.62 23.87 13.41
C PHE A 47 1.19 23.63 13.88
N ASP A 48 0.38 23.15 12.95
CA ASP A 48 -0.94 22.57 13.18
C ASP A 48 -0.89 21.05 13.28
N LEU A 49 -1.92 20.49 13.91
CA LEU A 49 -2.12 19.06 14.08
C LEU A 49 -3.38 18.64 13.35
N ALA A 50 -3.33 17.47 12.71
CA ALA A 50 -4.51 16.91 12.04
C ALA A 50 -5.63 16.55 13.05
N ASP A 51 -5.26 16.23 14.29
CA ASP A 51 -6.18 16.02 15.41
C ASP A 51 -5.92 17.03 16.54
N ASP A 52 -6.71 18.11 16.55
CA ASP A 52 -6.74 19.14 17.59
C ASP A 52 -6.77 18.57 19.02
N SER A 53 -7.37 17.40 19.22
CA SER A 53 -7.54 16.80 20.54
C SER A 53 -6.20 16.41 21.18
N LEU A 54 -5.17 16.17 20.36
CA LEU A 54 -3.81 15.83 20.80
C LEU A 54 -3.09 17.01 21.46
N THR A 55 -3.49 18.25 21.19
CA THR A 55 -2.87 19.43 21.83
C THR A 55 -2.91 19.35 23.37
N HIS A 56 -3.92 18.67 23.94
CA HIS A 56 -4.03 18.45 25.37
C HIS A 56 -3.26 17.19 25.82
N GLY A 57 -2.06 17.39 26.37
CA GLY A 57 -1.22 16.28 26.86
C GLY A 57 0.13 16.22 26.15
N MET A 58 0.33 17.09 25.15
CA MET A 58 1.62 17.30 24.50
C MET A 58 2.66 17.89 25.45
N THR A 59 3.88 17.41 25.29
CA THR A 59 5.09 17.95 25.92
C THR A 59 6.18 18.06 24.87
N ILE A 60 6.83 19.23 24.82
CA ILE A 60 7.90 19.54 23.88
C ILE A 60 9.19 19.76 24.67
N THR A 61 10.25 19.06 24.28
CA THR A 61 11.56 19.16 24.94
C THR A 61 12.70 19.16 23.93
N GLY A 62 13.69 20.02 24.12
CA GLY A 62 14.92 20.05 23.32
C GLY A 62 15.95 20.92 24.02
N SER A 63 17.24 20.78 23.69
CA SER A 63 18.31 21.56 24.36
C SER A 63 18.21 23.05 24.07
N ASP A 64 17.76 23.41 22.87
CA ASP A 64 17.61 24.80 22.45
C ASP A 64 16.20 25.33 22.68
N VAL A 65 15.25 24.48 23.07
CA VAL A 65 13.87 24.88 23.34
C VAL A 65 13.83 25.74 24.61
N THR A 66 13.41 26.99 24.49
CA THR A 66 13.38 27.95 25.60
C THR A 66 11.98 28.33 26.05
N ASP A 67 10.98 28.25 25.18
CA ASP A 67 9.58 28.45 25.53
C ASP A 67 8.65 27.73 24.53
N THR A 68 7.42 27.43 24.96
CA THR A 68 6.44 26.71 24.15
C THR A 68 5.02 27.20 24.44
N VAL A 69 4.17 27.23 23.42
CA VAL A 69 2.74 27.53 23.56
C VAL A 69 1.93 26.48 22.81
N LEU A 70 0.94 25.90 23.48
CA LEU A 70 -0.02 24.95 22.90
C LEU A 70 -1.43 25.50 23.10
N LYS A 71 -2.14 25.72 21.99
CA LYS A 71 -3.53 26.16 21.98
C LYS A 71 -4.12 25.99 20.58
N VAL A 72 -5.08 25.07 20.46
CA VAL A 72 -5.84 24.83 19.22
C VAL A 72 -6.26 26.14 18.54
N ASP A 73 -5.92 26.30 17.27
CA ASP A 73 -6.22 27.47 16.42
C ASP A 73 -5.91 28.82 17.10
N GLY A 74 -4.91 28.83 17.97
CA GLY A 74 -4.78 29.82 19.03
C GLY A 74 -3.44 30.53 19.05
N VAL A 75 -2.45 30.00 18.37
CA VAL A 75 -1.05 30.39 18.47
C VAL A 75 -0.67 31.26 17.27
N THR A 76 -0.36 32.52 17.55
CA THR A 76 0.30 33.41 16.57
C THR A 76 1.68 33.86 17.03
N LYS A 77 2.05 33.49 18.25
CA LYS A 77 3.26 33.90 18.95
C LYS A 77 3.54 33.00 20.14
N VAL A 78 4.82 32.85 20.49
CA VAL A 78 5.26 32.22 21.74
C VAL A 78 5.39 33.30 22.81
N ASP A 79 6.04 34.42 22.48
CA ASP A 79 6.19 35.59 23.34
C ASP A 79 5.86 36.92 22.61
N ASN A 80 6.30 38.07 23.12
CA ASN A 80 6.02 39.38 22.49
C ASN A 80 6.89 39.70 21.26
N TYR A 81 8.00 38.99 21.07
CA TYR A 81 9.01 39.22 20.02
C TYR A 81 9.02 38.08 18.99
N THR A 82 8.69 36.86 19.40
CA THR A 82 8.65 35.64 18.62
C THR A 82 7.22 35.33 18.18
N ASN A 83 6.86 35.83 16.99
CA ASN A 83 5.51 35.73 16.43
C ASN A 83 5.49 35.53 14.91
N MET A 84 4.39 34.97 14.41
CA MET A 84 4.11 34.80 12.98
C MET A 84 3.12 35.83 12.41
N ASN A 85 2.64 36.79 13.22
CA ASN A 85 1.68 37.82 12.77
C ASN A 85 2.14 38.53 11.48
N GLY A 86 1.24 38.76 10.53
CA GLY A 86 1.58 39.32 9.22
C GLY A 86 0.95 38.49 8.13
N GLU A 87 1.64 38.33 7.00
CA GLU A 87 1.12 37.57 5.85
C GLU A 87 0.92 36.09 6.18
N VAL A 88 1.85 35.42 6.86
CA VAL A 88 1.71 33.99 7.24
C VAL A 88 0.40 33.73 8.00
N ILE A 89 0.10 34.50 9.04
CA ILE A 89 -1.16 34.32 9.81
C ILE A 89 -2.42 34.71 9.02
N LYS A 90 -2.30 35.57 8.01
CA LYS A 90 -3.44 35.89 7.12
C LYS A 90 -3.71 34.77 6.13
N GLU A 91 -2.66 34.06 5.72
CA GLU A 91 -2.70 33.00 4.71
C GLU A 91 -3.10 31.66 5.33
N LEU A 92 -2.38 31.23 6.37
CA LEU A 92 -2.52 29.90 6.99
C LEU A 92 -3.45 29.92 8.22
N GLY A 93 -3.85 31.10 8.70
CA GLY A 93 -4.59 31.18 9.95
C GLY A 93 -3.66 31.10 11.16
N LYS A 94 -4.14 30.52 12.26
CA LYS A 94 -3.40 30.47 13.53
C LYS A 94 -3.05 29.02 13.84
N PHE A 95 -1.86 28.84 14.39
CA PHE A 95 -1.36 27.51 14.64
C PHE A 95 -1.88 26.91 15.95
N ASP A 96 -1.73 25.61 16.12
CA ASP A 96 -1.97 24.86 17.35
C ASP A 96 -0.81 24.94 18.32
N ALA A 97 0.42 25.00 17.80
CA ALA A 97 1.64 24.96 18.58
C ALA A 97 2.67 26.00 18.15
N GLY A 98 3.49 26.43 19.11
CA GLY A 98 4.67 27.25 18.87
C GLY A 98 5.81 26.83 19.78
N VAL A 99 6.99 26.62 19.20
CA VAL A 99 8.23 26.18 19.86
C VAL A 99 9.27 27.26 19.62
N GLN A 100 9.77 27.88 20.69
CA GLN A 100 10.82 28.88 20.60
C GLN A 100 12.18 28.26 20.87
N PHE A 101 13.17 28.67 20.06
CA PHE A 101 14.56 28.25 20.19
C PHE A 101 15.43 29.43 20.60
N GLY A 102 16.44 29.14 21.43
CA GLY A 102 17.44 30.12 21.84
C GLY A 102 16.85 31.34 22.56
N THR A 103 17.55 32.46 22.47
CA THR A 103 17.21 33.72 23.12
C THR A 103 16.49 34.68 22.18
N GLN A 104 15.89 35.72 22.75
CA GLN A 104 15.14 36.71 21.98
C GLN A 104 16.08 37.73 21.32
N GLY A 105 15.87 37.96 20.02
CA GLY A 105 16.39 39.13 19.31
C GLY A 105 17.57 38.86 18.37
N ILE A 106 17.83 39.83 17.49
CA ILE A 106 18.86 39.71 16.44
C ILE A 106 20.27 39.69 17.06
N GLY A 107 21.12 38.80 16.54
CA GLY A 107 22.54 38.69 16.86
C GLY A 107 22.85 38.13 18.25
N GLN A 108 21.86 37.57 18.96
CA GLN A 108 22.10 36.88 20.23
C GLN A 108 22.56 35.45 20.02
N ASP A 109 21.85 34.73 19.14
CA ASP A 109 22.15 33.36 18.74
C ASP A 109 22.40 33.26 17.23
N ASP A 110 22.86 32.08 16.81
CA ASP A 110 23.03 31.71 15.42
C ASP A 110 22.71 30.22 15.25
N ILE A 111 21.51 29.82 15.67
CA ILE A 111 21.04 28.44 15.61
C ILE A 111 20.74 28.12 14.15
N ARG A 112 21.57 27.24 13.58
CA ARG A 112 21.46 26.77 12.20
C ARG A 112 20.81 25.40 12.09
N GLU A 113 20.95 24.61 13.14
CA GLU A 113 20.41 23.27 13.28
C GLU A 113 19.91 23.12 14.72
N THR A 114 18.74 22.52 14.92
CA THR A 114 18.23 22.19 16.25
C THR A 114 17.36 20.95 16.19
N SER A 115 17.19 20.31 17.35
CA SER A 115 16.40 19.10 17.50
C SER A 115 15.51 19.20 18.74
N PHE A 116 14.27 18.72 18.62
CA PHE A 116 13.37 18.60 19.76
C PHE A 116 12.47 17.36 19.63
N ILE A 117 11.96 16.90 20.77
CA ILE A 117 11.00 15.81 20.88
C ILE A 117 9.62 16.39 21.21
N LEU A 118 8.61 16.00 20.44
CA LEU A 118 7.20 16.15 20.77
C LEU A 118 6.69 14.79 21.27
N SER A 119 6.15 14.77 22.47
CA SER A 119 5.58 13.56 23.07
C SER A 119 4.18 13.84 23.58
N HIS A 120 3.37 12.79 23.73
CA HIS A 120 2.05 12.87 24.34
C HIS A 120 1.96 11.92 25.54
N ASN A 121 1.20 12.31 26.56
CA ASN A 121 1.16 11.56 27.82
C ASN A 121 0.32 10.27 27.76
N THR A 122 -0.61 10.15 26.82
CA THR A 122 -1.53 9.00 26.69
C THR A 122 -1.68 8.43 25.28
N ALA A 123 -1.01 9.01 24.28
CA ALA A 123 -1.17 8.63 22.88
C ALA A 123 0.21 8.49 22.24
N ASN A 124 0.31 7.61 21.25
CA ASN A 124 1.45 7.61 20.36
C ASN A 124 1.17 8.60 19.24
N LEU A 125 2.17 9.39 18.90
CA LEU A 125 2.16 10.30 17.78
C LEU A 125 2.70 9.60 16.54
N SER A 126 2.28 10.09 15.37
CA SER A 126 2.67 9.59 14.06
C SER A 126 2.90 10.73 13.08
N LEU A 127 3.53 10.45 11.94
CA LEU A 127 3.68 11.41 10.85
C LEU A 127 2.32 11.92 10.36
N GLN A 128 1.26 11.11 10.46
CA GLN A 128 -0.09 11.51 10.08
C GLN A 128 -0.67 12.65 10.91
N ASP A 129 -0.17 12.85 12.14
CA ASP A 129 -0.62 13.97 12.98
C ASP A 129 -0.18 15.33 12.40
N LEU A 130 0.73 15.34 11.42
CA LEU A 130 1.30 16.52 10.78
C LEU A 130 1.08 16.54 9.26
N SER A 131 0.71 15.41 8.64
CA SER A 131 0.53 15.30 7.20
C SER A 131 -0.46 16.34 6.69
N MET A 132 -0.09 17.08 5.65
CA MET A 132 -0.89 18.17 5.06
C MET A 132 -1.30 19.28 6.04
N GLN A 133 -0.64 19.42 7.19
CA GLN A 133 -0.92 20.49 8.15
C GLN A 133 -0.06 21.72 7.91
N ASP A 134 -0.58 22.88 8.29
CA ASP A 134 0.12 24.15 8.15
C ASP A 134 1.29 24.26 9.14
N ILE A 135 2.40 24.82 8.66
CA ILE A 135 3.62 25.06 9.42
C ILE A 135 4.17 26.47 9.19
N GLY A 136 4.97 26.94 10.13
CA GLY A 136 5.66 28.21 10.02
C GLY A 136 7.00 28.25 10.75
N VAL A 137 7.97 28.94 10.17
CA VAL A 137 9.29 29.16 10.78
C VAL A 137 9.54 30.66 10.94
N ARG A 138 10.00 31.03 12.12
CA ARG A 138 10.52 32.36 12.41
C ARG A 138 12.04 32.34 12.40
N LEU A 139 12.61 33.20 11.55
CA LEU A 139 14.05 33.44 11.49
C LEU A 139 14.37 34.88 11.92
N THR A 140 15.41 35.01 12.73
CA THR A 140 16.09 36.27 13.05
C THR A 140 17.46 36.28 12.39
N SER A 141 18.18 37.39 12.51
CA SER A 141 19.55 37.52 12.00
C SER A 141 19.68 37.08 10.53
N VAL A 142 18.72 37.46 9.68
CA VAL A 142 18.67 37.00 8.28
C VAL A 142 19.59 37.85 7.41
N GLY A 143 20.39 37.22 6.57
CA GLY A 143 21.25 37.86 5.57
C GLY A 143 22.30 36.94 4.97
N ALA A 144 23.16 37.48 4.10
CA ALA A 144 24.24 36.72 3.49
C ALA A 144 25.25 36.23 4.53
N GLU A 145 25.78 35.02 4.33
CA GLU A 145 26.80 34.46 5.20
C GLU A 145 28.08 35.32 5.20
N GLY A 146 28.61 35.60 6.39
CA GLY A 146 29.74 36.53 6.57
C GLY A 146 29.43 38.01 6.31
N GLY A 147 28.19 38.36 5.97
CA GLY A 147 27.70 39.72 5.75
C GLY A 147 26.91 40.29 6.93
N SER A 148 26.27 41.44 6.71
CA SER A 148 25.30 42.00 7.65
C SER A 148 24.05 41.12 7.70
N ARG A 149 23.65 40.75 8.92
CA ARG A 149 22.55 39.83 9.21
C ARG A 149 21.54 40.49 10.16
N ASP A 150 20.97 41.60 9.71
CA ASP A 150 20.03 42.42 10.50
C ASP A 150 18.56 42.17 10.11
N GLY A 151 18.30 41.21 9.22
CA GLY A 151 16.97 40.86 8.75
C GLY A 151 16.18 39.96 9.71
N SER A 152 14.89 39.83 9.45
CA SER A 152 14.02 38.81 10.04
C SER A 152 13.06 38.31 8.98
N LEU A 153 12.71 37.03 9.05
CA LEU A 153 11.86 36.37 8.09
C LEU A 153 10.82 35.50 8.82
N LYS A 154 9.65 35.39 8.19
CA LYS A 154 8.58 34.49 8.58
C LYS A 154 8.22 33.71 7.33
N ILE A 155 8.35 32.40 7.41
CA ILE A 155 8.04 31.49 6.31
C ILE A 155 6.85 30.67 6.78
N GLY A 156 5.87 30.48 5.91
CA GLY A 156 4.73 29.59 6.13
C GLY A 156 4.62 28.62 4.95
N GLY A 157 4.05 27.46 5.19
CA GLY A 157 3.74 26.47 4.16
C GLY A 157 2.97 25.31 4.76
N GLU A 158 2.83 24.24 3.98
CA GLU A 158 2.12 23.02 4.34
C GLU A 158 3.12 21.86 4.37
N VAL A 159 2.98 20.96 5.34
CA VAL A 159 3.71 19.68 5.38
C VAL A 159 3.24 18.84 4.18
N PRO A 160 4.14 18.15 3.43
CA PRO A 160 3.69 17.29 2.35
C PRO A 160 2.79 16.16 2.85
N ASP A 161 2.04 15.55 1.94
CA ASP A 161 1.32 14.32 2.23
C ASP A 161 2.33 13.21 2.58
N PHE A 162 2.35 12.82 3.85
CA PHE A 162 3.08 11.65 4.30
C PHE A 162 2.20 10.42 4.06
N PRO A 163 2.70 9.36 3.40
CA PRO A 163 1.90 8.17 3.16
C PRO A 163 1.49 7.51 4.49
N ASP A 164 0.26 7.01 4.54
CA ASP A 164 -0.25 6.28 5.71
C ASP A 164 0.41 4.90 5.77
N GLY A 165 1.52 4.81 6.52
CA GLY A 165 2.32 3.59 6.63
C GLY A 165 2.95 3.13 5.32
N PRO A 166 3.52 1.92 5.27
CA PRO A 166 3.91 1.32 4.00
C PRO A 166 2.65 1.16 3.12
N VAL A 167 2.71 1.63 1.87
CA VAL A 167 1.65 1.37 0.89
C VAL A 167 1.53 -0.15 0.75
N GLU A 168 0.38 -0.70 1.10
CA GLU A 168 0.10 -2.12 0.90
C GLU A 168 0.19 -2.42 -0.62
N PRO A 169 0.90 -3.49 -1.03
CA PRO A 169 1.03 -3.83 -2.43
C PRO A 169 -0.34 -4.07 -3.07
N VAL A 170 -0.55 -3.56 -4.28
CA VAL A 170 -1.80 -3.77 -5.01
C VAL A 170 -1.66 -5.03 -5.86
N ASN A 171 -2.39 -6.07 -5.44
CA ASN A 171 -2.48 -7.32 -6.18
C ASN A 171 -3.65 -7.29 -7.18
N VAL A 172 -3.42 -7.78 -8.39
CA VAL A 172 -4.40 -7.89 -9.47
C VAL A 172 -4.38 -9.31 -10.00
N ALA A 173 -5.51 -10.00 -9.82
CA ALA A 173 -5.78 -11.31 -10.40
C ALA A 173 -6.28 -11.17 -11.85
N ILE A 174 -5.88 -12.06 -12.74
CA ILE A 174 -6.17 -12.00 -14.18
C ILE A 174 -6.83 -13.30 -14.64
N ASP A 175 -7.86 -13.20 -15.50
CA ASP A 175 -8.60 -14.36 -15.97
C ASP A 175 -7.73 -15.36 -16.75
N ASP A 176 -8.00 -16.63 -16.53
CA ASP A 176 -7.28 -17.76 -17.09
C ASP A 176 -8.16 -18.63 -17.97
N THR A 177 -7.53 -19.40 -18.85
CA THR A 177 -8.23 -20.34 -19.71
C THR A 177 -7.53 -21.69 -19.75
N MET A 178 -8.32 -22.76 -19.68
CA MET A 178 -7.86 -24.14 -19.85
C MET A 178 -8.70 -24.81 -20.95
N THR A 179 -8.08 -25.67 -21.76
CA THR A 179 -8.80 -26.47 -22.78
C THR A 179 -8.49 -27.94 -22.58
N VAL A 180 -9.53 -28.75 -22.39
CA VAL A 180 -9.42 -30.18 -22.11
C VAL A 180 -10.41 -30.97 -22.97
N SER A 181 -10.25 -32.30 -22.98
CA SER A 181 -11.23 -33.20 -23.58
C SER A 181 -12.34 -33.58 -22.59
N GLU A 182 -13.49 -34.04 -23.07
CA GLU A 182 -14.56 -34.53 -22.21
C GLU A 182 -14.20 -35.80 -21.40
N VAL A 183 -13.05 -36.42 -21.67
CA VAL A 183 -12.55 -37.58 -20.93
C VAL A 183 -11.44 -37.22 -19.94
N GLU A 184 -11.23 -35.93 -19.67
CA GLU A 184 -10.23 -35.46 -18.71
C GLU A 184 -10.51 -35.96 -17.29
N THR A 185 -9.45 -36.40 -16.61
CA THR A 185 -9.53 -36.97 -15.27
C THR A 185 -8.41 -36.43 -14.40
N PHE A 186 -8.67 -36.29 -13.11
CA PHE A 186 -7.63 -35.90 -12.16
C PHE A 186 -6.35 -36.73 -12.35
N ASN A 187 -5.23 -36.02 -12.38
CA ASN A 187 -3.94 -36.61 -12.63
C ASN A 187 -3.48 -37.49 -11.45
N PRO A 188 -2.65 -38.52 -11.73
CA PRO A 188 -2.01 -39.28 -10.67
C PRO A 188 -1.03 -38.40 -9.88
N PRO A 189 -0.71 -38.76 -8.62
CA PRO A 189 0.07 -37.92 -7.71
C PRO A 189 1.52 -37.64 -8.13
N PHE A 190 2.00 -38.22 -9.25
CA PHE A 190 3.36 -38.00 -9.76
C PHE A 190 3.46 -36.82 -10.74
N VAL A 191 2.34 -36.33 -11.28
CA VAL A 191 2.21 -35.11 -12.09
C VAL A 191 0.87 -34.45 -11.75
N PRO A 192 0.70 -33.88 -10.54
CA PRO A 192 -0.62 -33.59 -9.98
C PRO A 192 -1.24 -32.29 -10.50
N PHE A 193 -0.97 -31.90 -11.75
CA PHE A 193 -1.48 -30.66 -12.34
C PHE A 193 -1.65 -30.75 -13.86
N ASP A 194 -2.54 -29.90 -14.38
CA ASP A 194 -2.82 -29.64 -15.78
C ASP A 194 -2.19 -28.32 -16.24
N TYR A 195 -1.81 -28.26 -17.51
CA TYR A 195 -1.36 -27.02 -18.14
C TYR A 195 -2.54 -26.15 -18.56
N LEU A 196 -2.38 -24.83 -18.47
CA LEU A 196 -3.31 -23.85 -19.03
C LEU A 196 -3.20 -23.78 -20.56
N SER A 197 -4.13 -23.08 -21.20
CA SER A 197 -4.23 -23.00 -22.67
C SER A 197 -3.03 -22.27 -23.31
N ASP A 198 -2.32 -21.45 -22.54
CA ASP A 198 -1.10 -20.76 -22.91
C ASP A 198 0.18 -21.49 -22.47
N PHE A 199 0.04 -22.72 -21.97
CA PHE A 199 1.09 -23.57 -21.42
C PHE A 199 1.68 -23.10 -20.08
N ALA A 200 1.04 -22.17 -19.37
CA ALA A 200 1.38 -21.87 -17.98
C ALA A 200 1.08 -23.09 -17.07
N GLU A 201 1.88 -23.24 -16.01
CA GLU A 201 1.72 -24.29 -14.99
C GLU A 201 0.80 -23.82 -13.85
N SER A 202 0.63 -22.50 -13.70
CA SER A 202 -0.14 -21.89 -12.62
C SER A 202 -1.02 -20.75 -13.13
N ILE A 203 -2.22 -20.63 -12.56
CA ILE A 203 -3.13 -19.49 -12.76
C ILE A 203 -2.58 -18.17 -12.22
N LEU A 204 -1.47 -18.21 -11.48
CA LEU A 204 -0.83 -17.01 -10.92
C LEU A 204 0.24 -16.41 -11.86
N GLU A 205 0.60 -17.07 -12.97
CA GLU A 205 1.71 -16.61 -13.81
C GLU A 205 1.45 -15.27 -14.52
N ASN A 206 0.18 -14.95 -14.77
CA ASN A 206 -0.23 -13.68 -15.39
C ASN A 206 -0.64 -12.61 -14.35
N ASP A 207 -0.84 -13.00 -13.09
CA ASP A 207 -1.21 -12.11 -11.98
C ASP A 207 -0.11 -11.11 -11.64
N GLN A 208 -0.51 -9.99 -11.02
CA GLN A 208 0.41 -8.89 -10.76
C GLN A 208 0.38 -8.38 -9.32
N THR A 209 1.54 -7.95 -8.83
CA THR A 209 1.72 -7.06 -7.68
C THR A 209 2.42 -5.80 -8.15
N ASP A 210 1.76 -4.64 -8.07
CA ASP A 210 2.35 -3.34 -8.45
C ASP A 210 3.05 -3.35 -9.83
N GLU A 211 2.40 -3.93 -10.85
CA GLU A 211 2.90 -4.10 -12.23
C GLU A 211 4.03 -5.14 -12.40
N PHE A 212 4.44 -5.83 -11.33
CA PHE A 212 5.35 -7.00 -11.37
C PHE A 212 4.57 -8.31 -11.29
N ILE A 213 5.21 -9.44 -11.61
CA ILE A 213 4.59 -10.77 -11.48
C ILE A 213 4.23 -11.04 -10.01
N TYR A 214 3.00 -11.46 -9.76
CA TYR A 214 2.53 -11.89 -8.44
C TYR A 214 3.28 -13.14 -7.99
N ALA A 215 3.74 -13.15 -6.75
CA ALA A 215 4.52 -14.24 -6.17
C ALA A 215 3.92 -14.79 -4.86
N GLY A 216 2.66 -14.45 -4.58
CA GLY A 216 1.92 -14.97 -3.44
C GLY A 216 1.14 -16.23 -3.76
N ASP A 217 0.13 -16.53 -2.94
CA ASP A 217 -0.68 -17.74 -3.04
C ASP A 217 -2.14 -17.43 -3.42
N VAL A 218 -2.86 -18.44 -3.90
CA VAL A 218 -4.33 -18.47 -3.93
C VAL A 218 -4.86 -18.62 -2.51
N THR A 219 -5.85 -17.81 -2.16
CA THR A 219 -6.42 -17.71 -0.80
C THR A 219 -7.85 -18.26 -0.68
N ALA A 220 -8.60 -18.34 -1.78
CA ALA A 220 -9.92 -18.96 -1.81
C ALA A 220 -10.31 -19.46 -3.21
N VAL A 221 -11.21 -20.43 -3.26
CA VAL A 221 -11.86 -20.90 -4.50
C VAL A 221 -13.37 -20.72 -4.34
N ASN A 222 -14.03 -20.08 -5.30
CA ASN A 222 -15.45 -19.71 -5.24
C ASN A 222 -15.84 -19.02 -3.91
N GLY A 223 -14.93 -18.21 -3.36
CA GLY A 223 -15.10 -17.49 -2.09
C GLY A 223 -14.95 -18.33 -0.81
N ASP A 224 -14.59 -19.62 -0.89
CA ASP A 224 -14.29 -20.46 0.29
C ASP A 224 -12.78 -20.69 0.44
N ALA A 225 -12.21 -20.18 1.52
CA ALA A 225 -10.79 -20.35 1.84
C ALA A 225 -10.42 -21.79 2.23
N ASN A 226 -11.41 -22.62 2.63
CA ASN A 226 -11.17 -24.03 2.95
C ASN A 226 -11.14 -24.92 1.70
N ALA A 227 -11.53 -24.40 0.54
CA ALA A 227 -11.61 -25.16 -0.69
C ALA A 227 -10.25 -25.33 -1.41
N ILE A 228 -9.18 -24.73 -0.90
CA ILE A 228 -7.83 -24.84 -1.47
C ILE A 228 -7.34 -26.29 -1.36
N GLY A 229 -7.03 -26.89 -2.52
CA GLY A 229 -6.62 -28.28 -2.67
C GLY A 229 -7.77 -29.31 -2.57
N ASP A 230 -8.98 -28.87 -2.23
CA ASP A 230 -10.18 -29.72 -2.21
C ASP A 230 -10.83 -29.79 -3.60
N ILE A 231 -11.72 -30.78 -3.78
CA ILE A 231 -12.49 -30.93 -5.02
C ILE A 231 -13.64 -29.91 -5.00
N VAL A 232 -13.65 -29.01 -5.99
CA VAL A 232 -14.65 -27.97 -6.19
C VAL A 232 -15.43 -28.26 -7.48
N LEU A 233 -16.76 -28.16 -7.42
CA LEU A 233 -17.63 -28.38 -8.59
C LEU A 233 -17.65 -27.16 -9.51
N GLY A 234 -17.59 -27.39 -10.81
CA GLY A 234 -17.66 -26.34 -11.82
C GLY A 234 -19.08 -25.79 -12.02
N SER A 235 -19.17 -24.56 -12.53
CA SER A 235 -20.45 -23.87 -12.77
C SER A 235 -21.40 -24.58 -13.75
N ASN A 236 -20.86 -25.46 -14.61
CA ASN A 236 -21.64 -26.20 -15.61
C ASN A 236 -21.12 -27.66 -15.76
N GLY A 237 -20.80 -28.30 -14.65
CA GLY A 237 -20.26 -29.67 -14.62
C GLY A 237 -18.74 -29.72 -14.50
N GLY A 238 -18.22 -30.93 -14.30
CA GLY A 238 -16.81 -31.17 -13.97
C GLY A 238 -16.46 -30.75 -12.54
N ALA A 239 -15.23 -31.04 -12.16
CA ALA A 239 -14.66 -30.64 -10.89
C ALA A 239 -13.17 -30.30 -11.02
N ILE A 240 -12.65 -29.47 -10.11
CA ILE A 240 -11.26 -29.02 -10.11
C ILE A 240 -10.68 -29.09 -8.71
N LYS A 241 -9.35 -29.20 -8.60
CA LYS A 241 -8.58 -28.82 -7.43
C LYS A 241 -7.71 -27.63 -7.82
N ILE A 242 -7.76 -26.56 -7.02
CA ILE A 242 -6.86 -25.41 -7.15
C ILE A 242 -5.99 -25.37 -5.90
N PHE A 243 -4.67 -25.43 -6.07
CA PHE A 243 -3.72 -25.43 -4.96
C PHE A 243 -3.26 -23.99 -4.63
N ALA A 244 -2.64 -23.82 -3.46
CA ALA A 244 -2.17 -22.52 -3.01
C ALA A 244 -1.14 -21.90 -3.97
N ASP A 245 -0.29 -22.72 -4.59
CA ASP A 245 0.70 -22.28 -5.59
C ASP A 245 0.11 -21.98 -6.98
N GLY A 246 -1.23 -22.04 -7.10
CA GLY A 246 -1.97 -21.77 -8.34
C GLY A 246 -1.93 -22.88 -9.38
N THR A 247 -1.26 -24.01 -9.10
CA THR A 247 -1.42 -25.19 -9.94
C THR A 247 -2.86 -25.72 -9.84
N VAL A 248 -3.35 -26.32 -10.92
CA VAL A 248 -4.72 -26.81 -11.03
C VAL A 248 -4.77 -28.23 -11.59
N ASP A 249 -5.76 -29.01 -11.18
CA ASP A 249 -5.99 -30.38 -11.66
C ASP A 249 -7.50 -30.55 -11.89
N PHE A 250 -7.92 -30.77 -13.13
CA PHE A 250 -9.32 -30.78 -13.56
C PHE A 250 -9.81 -32.19 -13.90
N SER A 251 -11.11 -32.42 -13.71
CA SER A 251 -11.81 -33.58 -14.26
C SER A 251 -13.12 -33.17 -14.91
N ALA A 252 -13.39 -33.74 -16.08
CA ALA A 252 -14.66 -33.60 -16.78
C ALA A 252 -15.83 -34.30 -16.04
N ALA A 253 -15.55 -35.08 -15.00
CA ALA A 253 -16.55 -35.67 -14.12
C ALA A 253 -16.68 -34.87 -12.81
N SER A 254 -17.90 -34.70 -12.31
CA SER A 254 -18.19 -34.10 -11.00
C SER A 254 -17.73 -34.94 -9.79
N SER A 255 -17.24 -36.16 -10.03
CA SER A 255 -16.68 -37.02 -8.99
C SER A 255 -15.51 -37.83 -9.54
N GLU A 256 -14.54 -38.13 -8.68
CA GLU A 256 -13.26 -38.78 -9.04
C GLU A 256 -13.42 -40.09 -9.85
N PHE A 257 -14.53 -40.82 -9.67
CA PHE A 257 -14.80 -42.08 -10.35
C PHE A 257 -16.14 -42.07 -11.12
N GLY A 258 -16.71 -40.89 -11.36
CA GLY A 258 -17.97 -40.71 -12.06
C GLY A 258 -17.83 -40.74 -13.58
N PRO A 259 -18.94 -40.86 -14.32
CA PRO A 259 -18.94 -40.55 -15.75
C PRO A 259 -18.67 -39.07 -15.97
N SER A 260 -18.17 -38.72 -17.16
CA SER A 260 -18.06 -37.33 -17.59
C SER A 260 -19.43 -36.63 -17.58
N ASP A 261 -19.49 -35.43 -17.02
CA ASP A 261 -20.68 -34.58 -17.07
C ASP A 261 -20.92 -34.01 -18.48
N PHE A 262 -19.92 -34.14 -19.37
CA PHE A 262 -19.91 -33.57 -20.72
C PHE A 262 -20.14 -34.61 -21.82
N ALA A 263 -20.44 -35.87 -21.48
CA ALA A 263 -20.63 -36.98 -22.43
C ALA A 263 -21.76 -36.80 -23.46
N TYR A 264 -22.47 -35.66 -23.43
CA TYR A 264 -23.46 -35.28 -24.42
C TYR A 264 -22.85 -34.55 -25.63
N LEU A 265 -21.59 -34.14 -25.56
CA LEU A 265 -20.89 -33.44 -26.63
C LEU A 265 -20.51 -34.41 -27.75
N ASN A 266 -20.83 -34.04 -28.99
CA ASN A 266 -20.31 -34.76 -30.15
C ASN A 266 -18.86 -34.34 -30.46
N ASP A 267 -18.20 -35.08 -31.35
CA ASP A 267 -16.83 -34.78 -31.80
C ASP A 267 -16.68 -33.33 -32.28
N GLY A 268 -15.83 -32.56 -31.58
CA GLY A 268 -15.56 -31.15 -31.86
C GLY A 268 -16.60 -30.16 -31.31
N GLU A 269 -17.67 -30.61 -30.66
CA GLU A 269 -18.56 -29.73 -29.89
C GLU A 269 -17.90 -29.34 -28.56
N THR A 270 -18.19 -28.14 -28.06
CA THR A 270 -17.60 -27.62 -26.84
C THR A 270 -18.64 -27.13 -25.83
N ALA A 271 -18.28 -27.23 -24.55
CA ALA A 271 -18.96 -26.58 -23.44
C ALA A 271 -17.94 -25.88 -22.54
N GLN A 272 -18.40 -24.91 -21.75
CA GLN A 272 -17.57 -24.21 -20.77
C GLN A 272 -18.09 -24.45 -19.36
N THR A 273 -17.16 -24.54 -18.42
CA THR A 273 -17.36 -24.50 -16.97
C THR A 273 -16.32 -23.57 -16.37
N ALA A 274 -16.61 -22.96 -15.21
CA ALA A 274 -15.76 -21.91 -14.65
C ALA A 274 -15.62 -22.03 -13.13
N PHE A 275 -14.49 -21.52 -12.65
CA PHE A 275 -14.11 -21.43 -11.23
C PHE A 275 -13.54 -20.04 -10.96
N GLU A 276 -13.95 -19.43 -9.85
CA GLU A 276 -13.36 -18.17 -9.38
C GLU A 276 -12.26 -18.48 -8.37
N TYR A 277 -11.12 -17.82 -8.47
CA TYR A 277 -10.08 -17.86 -7.45
C TYR A 277 -9.85 -16.47 -6.87
N THR A 278 -9.36 -16.41 -5.64
CA THR A 278 -9.03 -15.17 -4.92
C THR A 278 -7.58 -15.21 -4.49
N ILE A 279 -6.84 -14.11 -4.66
CA ILE A 279 -5.46 -13.95 -4.18
C ILE A 279 -5.38 -12.99 -2.98
N GLU A 280 -4.20 -12.83 -2.39
CA GLU A 280 -3.99 -11.90 -1.27
C GLU A 280 -4.45 -10.48 -1.63
N GLY A 281 -5.05 -9.76 -0.66
CA GLY A 281 -5.69 -8.45 -0.91
C GLY A 281 -7.12 -8.55 -1.45
N GLY A 282 -7.62 -9.76 -1.73
CA GLY A 282 -9.01 -10.00 -2.10
C GLY A 282 -9.33 -9.80 -3.58
N SER A 283 -8.32 -9.65 -4.44
CA SER A 283 -8.53 -9.63 -5.89
C SER A 283 -8.98 -11.01 -6.38
N THR A 284 -9.91 -11.03 -7.34
CA THR A 284 -10.53 -12.25 -7.87
C THR A 284 -10.40 -12.33 -9.39
N ALA A 285 -10.21 -13.54 -9.91
CA ALA A 285 -10.26 -13.83 -11.34
C ALA A 285 -10.88 -15.20 -11.62
N THR A 286 -11.18 -15.45 -12.90
CA THR A 286 -11.90 -16.65 -13.34
C THR A 286 -11.01 -17.56 -14.17
N LEU A 287 -10.90 -18.82 -13.78
CA LEU A 287 -10.44 -19.90 -14.65
C LEU A 287 -11.63 -20.43 -15.47
N THR A 288 -11.61 -20.19 -16.78
CA THR A 288 -12.59 -20.75 -17.72
C THR A 288 -12.05 -22.01 -18.38
N VAL A 289 -12.70 -23.15 -18.12
CA VAL A 289 -12.36 -24.44 -18.72
C VAL A 289 -13.26 -24.70 -19.91
N THR A 290 -12.67 -24.84 -21.10
CA THR A 290 -13.35 -25.29 -22.33
C THR A 290 -13.17 -26.78 -22.51
N VAL A 291 -14.25 -27.53 -22.45
CA VAL A 291 -14.29 -28.99 -22.62
C VAL A 291 -14.71 -29.31 -24.05
N THR A 292 -13.94 -30.14 -24.75
CA THR A 292 -14.21 -30.57 -26.14
C THR A 292 -14.65 -32.03 -26.19
N GLY A 293 -15.79 -32.30 -26.81
CA GLY A 293 -16.26 -33.65 -27.10
C GLY A 293 -15.35 -34.36 -28.10
N ILE A 294 -15.11 -35.65 -27.89
CA ILE A 294 -14.29 -36.47 -28.78
C ILE A 294 -15.11 -37.63 -29.34
N SER A 295 -14.82 -38.07 -30.56
CA SER A 295 -15.47 -39.28 -31.08
C SER A 295 -15.23 -40.47 -30.14
N ASP A 296 -16.31 -41.17 -29.78
CA ASP A 296 -16.35 -42.39 -28.98
C ASP A 296 -15.72 -43.62 -29.66
N GLY A 297 -14.60 -43.45 -30.36
CA GLY A 297 -13.78 -44.53 -30.92
C GLY A 297 -14.58 -45.73 -31.41
N GLY A 298 -15.45 -45.53 -32.40
CA GLY A 298 -16.45 -46.50 -32.85
C GLY A 298 -15.93 -47.93 -32.97
N GLY A 299 -16.15 -48.73 -31.93
CA GLY A 299 -16.18 -50.17 -31.99
C GLY A 299 -17.51 -50.59 -32.61
N GLY A 300 -17.58 -50.60 -33.94
CA GLY A 300 -18.74 -51.15 -34.65
C GLY A 300 -19.05 -52.57 -34.14
N PRO A 301 -20.31 -53.00 -34.15
CA PRO A 301 -20.70 -54.30 -33.62
C PRO A 301 -19.89 -55.41 -34.32
N ILE A 302 -19.19 -56.22 -33.53
CA ILE A 302 -18.77 -57.54 -33.97
C ILE A 302 -20.03 -58.31 -34.38
N ASP A 303 -20.17 -58.54 -35.68
CA ASP A 303 -21.16 -59.44 -36.28
C ASP A 303 -20.90 -60.87 -35.78
N ASP A 304 -21.48 -61.20 -34.62
CA ASP A 304 -21.55 -62.56 -34.11
C ASP A 304 -22.74 -63.29 -34.76
N GLY A 305 -22.45 -64.03 -35.83
CA GLY A 305 -23.21 -65.24 -36.14
C GLY A 305 -24.15 -65.18 -37.35
N GLY A 306 -23.59 -65.16 -38.55
CA GLY A 306 -24.25 -65.81 -39.69
C GLY A 306 -24.16 -67.34 -39.58
N PRO A 307 -25.26 -68.11 -39.69
CA PRO A 307 -25.21 -69.56 -39.55
C PRO A 307 -24.46 -70.21 -40.73
N ILE A 308 -23.56 -71.13 -40.40
CA ILE A 308 -22.93 -72.05 -41.35
C ILE A 308 -24.00 -73.00 -41.93
N ASP A 309 -24.33 -72.82 -43.21
CA ASP A 309 -25.18 -73.73 -43.98
C ASP A 309 -24.34 -74.94 -44.45
N PHE A 310 -24.72 -76.14 -44.03
CA PHE A 310 -24.21 -77.40 -44.56
C PHE A 310 -25.26 -77.98 -45.50
N GLY A 311 -25.12 -77.66 -46.79
CA GLY A 311 -25.83 -78.27 -47.91
C GLY A 311 -24.86 -78.70 -49.01
#